data_AF-A0A932FA98-F1
#
_entry.id   AF-A0A932FA98-F1
#
_cell.length_a   1.000
_cell.length_b   1.000
_cell.length_c   1.000
_cell.angle_alpha   90.00
_cell.angle_beta   90.00
_cell.angle_gamma   90.00
#
_symmetry.space_group_name_H-M   'P 1'
#
loop_
_entity.id
_entity.type
_entity.pdbx_description
1 polymer ?
#
loop_
_entity_poly.entity_id
_entity_poly.type
_entity_poly.pdbx_seq_one_letter_code
_entity_poly.pdbx_strand_id
1 'polypeptide(L)'
;MGAFELCADWISEHPDFSDSGDRLLDRLFGDLKRLETACGMFGAALVLSVAKIAEDDKLNAKPAFWRRLAAASHALLVVRACGVTEIDHKELIQWAMRQSGKAFFLSVFSDFKTDPQWRPEWIDPHFLLADVCGRAIGAYTRIPKDKTPASWTERIEQLRAWIGDRQYELLTHLPAVMEGARRTMLPVISEMQDIGELYAVLMREPSLDNMLRMTPAIHAFGPPREITQSLHKVIAIIRADSSTDEEGLLANGIKLLSHIAALLQDTRLANAVAEACLERLAMNERPETVIETIYRLLECSAAETDEAAARLFLSRNLEQLCYTIAKAELLAEIAAWIEELKLISPELNCALGRALAIAKLGASRSAAA
;
A
#
# COMPACT_ATOMS: atom_id res chain seq x y z
N MET A 1 6.10 20.00 -3.92
CA MET A 1 6.73 19.08 -4.88
C MET A 1 6.38 19.42 -6.33
N GLY A 2 5.13 19.28 -6.79
CA GLY A 2 4.77 19.49 -8.21
C GLY A 2 5.24 20.81 -8.85
N ALA A 3 5.25 21.92 -8.11
CA ALA A 3 5.80 23.18 -8.61
C ALA A 3 7.31 23.11 -8.93
N PHE A 4 8.10 22.35 -8.16
CA PHE A 4 9.52 22.16 -8.43
C PHE A 4 9.75 21.23 -9.62
N GLU A 5 8.94 20.18 -9.76
CA GLU A 5 8.98 19.31 -10.95
C GLU A 5 8.76 20.12 -12.23
N LEU A 6 7.79 21.04 -12.22
CA LEU A 6 7.57 21.97 -13.34
C LEU A 6 8.79 22.88 -13.58
N CYS A 7 9.43 23.40 -12.54
CA CYS A 7 10.66 24.19 -12.70
C CYS A 7 11.76 23.34 -13.35
N ALA A 8 11.95 22.09 -12.91
CA ALA A 8 12.95 21.18 -13.45
C ALA A 8 12.68 20.80 -14.91
N ASP A 9 11.41 20.58 -15.27
CA ASP A 9 11.05 20.22 -16.65
C ASP A 9 11.25 21.42 -17.62
N TRP A 10 11.14 22.66 -17.14
CA TRP A 10 11.17 23.88 -17.98
C TRP A 10 12.51 24.64 -17.94
N ILE A 11 13.42 24.32 -17.01
CA ILE A 11 14.66 25.07 -16.77
C ILE A 11 15.56 25.16 -18.02
N SER A 12 15.52 24.13 -18.88
CA SER A 12 16.35 24.08 -20.09
C SER A 12 15.94 25.12 -21.13
N GLU A 13 14.65 25.46 -21.18
CA GLU A 13 14.07 26.44 -22.11
C GLU A 13 13.93 27.82 -21.47
N HIS A 14 13.74 27.86 -20.15
CA HIS A 14 13.46 29.06 -19.39
C HIS A 14 14.33 29.13 -18.12
N PRO A 15 15.55 29.70 -18.21
CA PRO A 15 16.47 29.79 -17.07
C PRO A 15 15.92 30.55 -15.85
N ASP A 16 14.93 31.43 -16.05
CA ASP A 16 14.26 32.20 -14.99
C ASP A 16 13.54 31.31 -13.95
N PHE A 17 13.28 30.04 -14.27
CA PHE A 17 12.76 29.07 -13.31
C PHE A 17 13.79 28.68 -12.23
N SER A 18 15.08 29.02 -12.40
CA SER A 18 16.14 28.74 -11.42
C SER A 18 15.80 29.31 -10.05
N ASP A 19 15.48 30.61 -10.00
CA ASP A 19 15.16 31.34 -8.76
C ASP A 19 13.91 30.79 -8.08
N SER A 20 12.91 30.39 -8.87
CA SER A 20 11.69 29.78 -8.36
C SER A 20 11.97 28.40 -7.77
N GLY A 21 12.79 27.60 -8.45
CA GLY A 21 13.20 26.29 -7.96
C GLY A 21 14.05 26.38 -6.69
N ASP A 22 14.96 27.36 -6.58
CA ASP A 22 15.73 27.61 -5.36
C ASP A 22 14.81 27.88 -4.16
N ARG A 23 13.85 28.79 -4.31
CA ARG A 23 12.87 29.08 -3.26
C ARG A 23 12.02 27.88 -2.88
N LEU A 24 11.69 27.03 -3.86
CA LEU A 24 10.90 25.81 -3.61
C LEU A 24 11.72 24.75 -2.87
N LEU A 25 12.99 24.55 -3.24
CA LEU A 25 13.89 23.64 -2.54
C LEU A 25 14.16 24.12 -1.11
N ASP A 26 14.41 25.41 -0.91
CA ASP A 26 14.60 25.99 0.43
C ASP A 26 13.36 25.82 1.30
N ARG A 27 12.17 26.04 0.71
CA ARG A 27 10.90 25.86 1.43
C ARG A 27 10.62 24.40 1.79
N LEU A 28 10.98 23.45 0.94
CA LEU A 28 10.74 22.03 1.16
C LEU A 28 11.78 21.42 2.11
N PHE A 29 13.06 21.70 1.86
CA PHE A 29 14.17 20.96 2.46
C PHE A 29 15.02 21.80 3.43
N GLY A 30 14.76 23.11 3.54
CA GLY A 30 15.44 23.97 4.53
C GLY A 30 15.09 23.62 5.99
N ASP A 31 14.00 22.89 6.22
CA ASP A 31 13.61 22.34 7.52
C ASP A 31 12.93 20.97 7.35
N LEU A 32 13.74 19.92 7.28
CA LEU A 32 13.28 18.54 7.09
C LEU A 32 12.41 18.04 8.24
N LYS A 33 12.64 18.52 9.48
CA LYS A 33 11.83 18.15 10.64
C LYS A 33 10.41 18.71 10.50
N ARG A 34 10.30 19.96 10.05
CA ARG A 34 9.00 20.57 9.74
C ARG A 34 8.32 19.86 8.57
N LEU A 35 9.06 19.45 7.54
CA LEU A 35 8.52 18.69 6.43
C LEU A 35 7.98 17.32 6.89
N GLU A 36 8.70 16.61 7.77
CA GLU A 36 8.26 15.35 8.37
C GLU A 36 6.93 15.52 9.12
N THR A 37 6.81 16.56 9.97
CA THR A 37 5.55 16.87 10.65
C THR A 37 4.43 17.17 9.66
N ALA A 38 4.72 17.94 8.60
CA ALA A 38 3.74 18.22 7.54
C ALA A 38 3.29 16.94 6.80
N CYS A 39 4.22 16.01 6.54
CA CYS A 39 3.91 14.70 5.97
C CYS A 39 3.01 13.88 6.90
N GLY A 40 3.26 13.90 8.21
CA GLY A 40 2.40 13.20 9.15
C GLY A 40 0.99 13.79 9.26
N MET A 41 0.87 15.13 9.26
CA MET A 41 -0.43 15.80 9.18
C MET A 41 -1.17 15.50 7.86
N PHE A 42 -0.44 15.49 6.74
CA PHE A 42 -0.97 15.08 5.44
C PHE A 42 -1.47 13.65 5.47
N GLY A 43 -0.71 12.71 6.03
CA GLY A 43 -1.10 11.31 6.16
C GLY A 43 -2.41 11.14 6.93
N ALA A 44 -2.54 11.80 8.08
CA ALA A 44 -3.78 11.76 8.86
C ALA A 44 -4.98 12.35 8.09
N ALA A 45 -4.80 13.50 7.46
CA ALA A 45 -5.86 14.13 6.67
C ALA A 45 -6.24 13.28 5.43
N LEU A 46 -5.27 12.58 4.83
CA LEU A 46 -5.49 11.71 3.69
C LEU A 46 -6.33 10.49 4.06
N VAL A 47 -6.05 9.84 5.20
CA VAL A 47 -6.86 8.72 5.72
C VAL A 47 -8.33 9.11 5.84
N LEU A 48 -8.61 10.25 6.47
CA LEU A 48 -9.98 10.75 6.64
C LEU A 48 -10.62 11.10 5.29
N SER A 49 -9.86 11.72 4.39
CA SER A 49 -10.38 12.17 3.10
C SER A 49 -10.73 10.99 2.18
N VAL A 50 -9.87 9.95 2.14
CA VAL A 50 -10.14 8.73 1.38
C VAL A 50 -11.37 8.01 1.93
N ALA A 51 -11.46 7.83 3.25
CA ALA A 51 -12.62 7.20 3.87
C ALA A 51 -13.92 7.96 3.56
N LYS A 52 -13.91 9.30 3.70
CA LYS A 52 -15.09 10.12 3.41
C LYS A 52 -15.53 10.05 1.94
N ILE A 53 -14.57 9.97 1.02
CA ILE A 53 -14.84 9.78 -0.41
C ILE A 53 -15.41 8.38 -0.67
N ALA A 54 -14.89 7.35 -0.01
CA ALA A 54 -15.35 5.97 -0.17
C ALA A 54 -16.78 5.75 0.33
N GLU A 55 -17.20 6.48 1.36
CA GLU A 55 -18.57 6.47 1.91
C GLU A 55 -19.60 7.26 1.07
N ASP A 56 -19.16 8.09 0.13
CA ASP A 56 -20.07 8.87 -0.74
C ASP A 56 -20.29 8.15 -2.07
N ASP A 57 -21.51 7.70 -2.34
CA ASP A 57 -21.85 6.93 -3.55
C ASP A 57 -21.35 7.57 -4.86
N LYS A 58 -21.43 8.90 -4.99
CA LYS A 58 -21.10 9.61 -6.25
C LYS A 58 -19.59 9.74 -6.43
N LEU A 59 -18.88 10.05 -5.34
CA LEU A 59 -17.43 10.18 -5.36
C LEU A 59 -16.77 8.80 -5.42
N ASN A 60 -17.33 7.82 -4.72
CA ASN A 60 -16.87 6.45 -4.74
C ASN A 60 -17.08 5.79 -6.11
N ALA A 61 -18.06 6.18 -6.92
CA ALA A 61 -18.18 5.68 -8.29
C ALA A 61 -17.06 6.18 -9.25
N LYS A 62 -16.17 7.10 -8.81
CA LYS A 62 -15.08 7.62 -9.65
C LYS A 62 -13.89 6.66 -9.70
N PRO A 63 -13.06 6.70 -10.77
CA PRO A 63 -11.85 5.88 -10.85
C PRO A 63 -10.90 6.10 -9.67
N ALA A 64 -10.17 5.05 -9.28
CA ALA A 64 -9.26 5.03 -8.14
C ALA A 64 -8.26 6.20 -8.15
N PHE A 65 -7.59 6.43 -9.28
CA PHE A 65 -6.69 7.57 -9.46
C PHE A 65 -7.36 8.91 -9.15
N TRP A 66 -8.59 9.12 -9.61
CA TRP A 66 -9.33 10.37 -9.37
C TRP A 66 -9.64 10.54 -7.89
N ARG A 67 -10.11 9.48 -7.22
CA ARG A 67 -10.43 9.52 -5.78
C ARG A 67 -9.19 9.83 -4.94
N ARG A 68 -8.04 9.22 -5.24
CA ARG A 68 -6.77 9.53 -4.57
C ARG A 68 -6.30 10.95 -4.84
N LEU A 69 -6.42 11.45 -6.08
CA LEU A 69 -6.09 12.84 -6.40
C LEU A 69 -6.94 13.82 -5.59
N ALA A 70 -8.25 13.59 -5.53
CA ALA A 70 -9.18 14.42 -4.77
C ALA A 70 -8.86 14.39 -3.28
N ALA A 71 -8.63 13.18 -2.72
CA ALA A 71 -8.28 13.00 -1.32
C ALA A 71 -6.95 13.67 -0.96
N ALA A 72 -5.91 13.50 -1.77
CA ALA A 72 -4.61 14.13 -1.57
C ALA A 72 -4.68 15.66 -1.70
N SER A 73 -5.46 16.17 -2.66
CA SER A 73 -5.69 17.61 -2.81
C SER A 73 -6.39 18.21 -1.59
N HIS A 74 -7.40 17.52 -1.06
CA HIS A 74 -8.10 17.92 0.15
C HIS A 74 -7.15 17.86 1.37
N ALA A 75 -6.38 16.79 1.54
CA ALA A 75 -5.42 16.66 2.63
C ALA A 75 -4.36 17.77 2.60
N LEU A 76 -3.82 18.12 1.43
CA LEU A 76 -2.89 19.23 1.26
C LEU A 76 -3.54 20.59 1.61
N LEU A 77 -4.80 20.79 1.25
CA LEU A 77 -5.55 22.00 1.61
C LEU A 77 -5.70 22.11 3.13
N VAL A 78 -6.01 21.01 3.82
CA VAL A 78 -6.11 20.95 5.29
C VAL A 78 -4.78 21.33 5.93
N VAL A 79 -3.67 20.71 5.51
CA VAL A 79 -2.33 21.04 6.03
C VAL A 79 -1.98 22.51 5.78
N ARG A 80 -2.34 23.06 4.61
CA ARG A 80 -2.12 24.48 4.31
C ARG A 80 -2.97 25.41 5.17
N ALA A 81 -4.23 25.06 5.43
CA ALA A 81 -5.17 25.89 6.18
C ALA A 81 -4.87 25.88 7.68
N CYS A 82 -4.53 24.71 8.23
CA CYS A 82 -4.16 24.56 9.64
C CYS A 82 -2.73 25.01 9.93
N GLY A 83 -1.86 25.04 8.90
CA GLY A 83 -0.43 25.21 9.08
C GLY A 83 0.22 23.96 9.65
N VAL A 84 1.55 23.97 9.72
CA VAL A 84 2.31 22.92 10.42
C VAL A 84 2.32 23.29 11.90
N THR A 85 1.66 22.48 12.73
CA THR A 85 1.51 22.73 14.16
C THR A 85 2.49 21.88 14.97
N GLU A 86 2.55 22.10 16.28
CA GLU A 86 3.33 21.26 17.22
C GLU A 86 2.59 19.98 17.63
N ILE A 87 1.49 19.64 16.96
CA ILE A 87 0.74 18.40 17.22
C ILE A 87 1.65 17.20 16.91
N ASP A 88 1.65 16.21 17.80
CA ASP A 88 2.31 14.94 17.52
C ASP A 88 1.62 14.26 16.33
N HIS A 89 2.33 14.26 15.21
CA HIS A 89 1.81 13.76 13.96
C HIS A 89 1.60 12.24 13.98
N LYS A 90 2.31 11.49 14.85
CA LYS A 90 2.13 10.04 15.01
C LYS A 90 0.83 9.76 15.74
N GLU A 91 0.57 10.48 16.84
CA GLU A 91 -0.71 10.37 17.56
C GLU A 91 -1.89 10.78 16.68
N LEU A 92 -1.70 11.82 15.84
CA LEU A 92 -2.71 12.28 14.90
C LEU A 92 -3.05 11.22 13.83
N ILE A 93 -2.04 10.55 13.24
CA ILE A 93 -2.27 9.44 12.30
C ILE A 93 -2.99 8.29 13.01
N GLN A 94 -2.55 7.90 14.20
CA GLN A 94 -3.21 6.83 14.96
C GLN A 94 -4.66 7.18 15.29
N TRP A 95 -4.94 8.43 15.65
CA TRP A 95 -6.30 8.92 15.83
C TRP A 95 -7.11 8.80 14.54
N ALA A 96 -6.59 9.25 13.40
CA ALA A 96 -7.26 9.14 12.11
C ALA A 96 -7.53 7.67 11.73
N MET A 97 -6.59 6.76 11.98
CA MET A 97 -6.77 5.32 11.76
C MET A 97 -7.84 4.71 12.68
N ARG A 98 -7.96 5.17 13.94
CA ARG A 98 -9.06 4.74 14.82
C ARG A 98 -10.43 5.23 14.34
N GLN A 99 -10.49 6.44 13.78
CA GLN A 99 -11.76 7.01 13.29
C GLN A 99 -12.20 6.41 11.95
N SER A 100 -11.25 6.22 11.02
CA SER A 100 -11.57 5.96 9.62
C SER A 100 -10.67 4.90 8.97
N GLY A 101 -9.82 4.22 9.75
CA GLY A 101 -8.89 3.22 9.23
C GLY A 101 -9.60 2.06 8.53
N LYS A 102 -10.73 1.59 9.07
CA LYS A 102 -11.55 0.54 8.45
C LYS A 102 -11.92 0.90 7.00
N ALA A 103 -12.60 2.04 6.84
CA ALA A 103 -13.04 2.49 5.52
C ALA A 103 -11.87 2.84 4.60
N PHE A 104 -10.81 3.44 5.14
CA PHE A 104 -9.58 3.74 4.41
C PHE A 104 -8.94 2.47 3.82
N PHE A 105 -8.66 1.46 4.64
CA PHE A 105 -8.01 0.22 4.18
C PHE A 105 -8.89 -0.55 3.18
N LEU A 106 -10.18 -0.68 3.46
CA LEU A 106 -11.11 -1.36 2.55
C LEU A 106 -11.21 -0.65 1.20
N SER A 107 -11.28 0.68 1.19
CA SER A 107 -11.29 1.47 -0.05
C SER A 107 -10.02 1.26 -0.86
N VAL A 108 -8.86 1.34 -0.21
CA VAL A 108 -7.57 1.20 -0.90
C VAL A 108 -7.40 -0.22 -1.45
N PHE A 109 -7.69 -1.28 -0.68
CA PHE A 109 -7.57 -2.65 -1.19
C PHE A 109 -8.59 -2.99 -2.27
N SER A 110 -9.78 -2.39 -2.24
CA SER A 110 -10.77 -2.56 -3.32
C SER A 110 -10.26 -1.99 -4.66
N ASP A 111 -9.34 -1.03 -4.61
CA ASP A 111 -8.74 -0.41 -5.79
C ASP A 111 -7.60 -1.21 -6.42
N PHE A 112 -7.13 -2.27 -5.77
CA PHE A 112 -5.95 -3.03 -6.23
C PHE A 112 -6.14 -3.69 -7.59
N LYS A 113 -7.39 -3.87 -8.05
CA LYS A 113 -7.66 -4.34 -9.40
C LYS A 113 -7.00 -3.44 -10.45
N THR A 114 -7.19 -2.12 -10.33
CA THR A 114 -6.67 -1.11 -11.28
C THR A 114 -5.35 -0.53 -10.81
N ASP A 115 -5.18 -0.39 -9.49
CA ASP A 115 -4.10 0.35 -8.90
C ASP A 115 -3.43 -0.41 -7.73
N PRO A 116 -2.80 -1.56 -8.01
CA PRO A 116 -2.19 -2.40 -6.97
C PRO A 116 -0.85 -1.88 -6.44
N GLN A 117 -0.23 -0.87 -7.05
CA GLN A 117 1.15 -0.50 -6.71
C GLN A 117 1.24 0.21 -5.37
N TRP A 118 0.26 1.06 -5.05
CA TRP A 118 0.29 1.88 -3.85
C TRP A 118 -0.42 1.18 -2.69
N ARG A 119 0.25 1.15 -1.53
CA ARG A 119 -0.24 0.43 -0.35
C ARG A 119 -0.74 1.37 0.74
N PRO A 120 -1.83 1.02 1.45
CA PRO A 120 -2.36 1.85 2.54
C PRO A 120 -1.38 1.95 3.72
N GLU A 121 -0.51 0.94 3.90
CA GLU A 121 0.49 0.94 4.97
C GLU A 121 1.62 1.96 4.76
N TRP A 122 1.71 2.59 3.58
CA TRP A 122 2.70 3.62 3.30
C TRP A 122 2.27 5.03 3.74
N ILE A 123 1.12 5.14 4.41
CA ILE A 123 0.75 6.35 5.17
C ILE A 123 1.53 6.39 6.50
N ASP A 124 2.84 6.56 6.36
CA ASP A 124 3.78 6.84 7.45
C ASP A 124 4.58 8.09 7.07
N PRO A 125 4.88 8.99 8.03
CA PRO A 125 5.64 10.21 7.75
C PRO A 125 6.98 9.96 7.05
N HIS A 126 7.68 8.86 7.36
CA HIS A 126 8.97 8.57 6.76
C HIS A 126 8.84 8.14 5.29
N PHE A 127 7.84 7.32 4.95
CA PHE A 127 7.57 6.97 3.54
C PHE A 127 7.16 8.20 2.73
N LEU A 128 6.27 9.04 3.29
CA LEU A 128 5.82 10.27 2.65
C LEU A 128 6.95 11.29 2.48
N LEU A 129 7.84 11.40 3.46
CA LEU A 129 9.03 12.24 3.37
C LEU A 129 9.99 11.71 2.30
N ALA A 130 10.26 10.40 2.30
CA ALA A 130 11.11 9.76 1.31
C ALA A 130 10.56 9.91 -0.12
N ASP A 131 9.24 9.83 -0.32
CA ASP A 131 8.57 10.11 -1.59
C ASP A 131 8.89 11.54 -2.08
N VAL A 132 8.67 12.56 -1.23
CA VAL A 132 8.97 13.95 -1.60
C VAL A 132 10.45 14.13 -1.97
N CYS A 133 11.35 13.52 -1.21
CA CYS A 133 12.79 13.55 -1.49
C CYS A 133 13.15 12.84 -2.81
N GLY A 134 12.61 11.65 -3.02
CA GLY A 134 12.81 10.84 -4.23
C GLY A 134 12.34 11.56 -5.49
N ARG A 135 11.18 12.23 -5.41
CA ARG A 135 10.64 13.03 -6.50
C ARG A 135 11.51 14.25 -6.84
N ALA A 136 12.04 14.94 -5.83
CA ALA A 136 12.97 16.04 -6.07
C ALA A 136 14.26 15.57 -6.74
N ILE A 137 14.83 14.47 -6.25
CA ILE A 137 16.00 13.82 -6.85
C ILE A 137 15.72 13.39 -8.30
N GLY A 138 14.59 12.72 -8.53
CA GLY A 138 14.18 12.25 -9.84
C GLY A 138 13.97 13.41 -10.82
N ALA A 139 13.33 14.50 -10.38
CA ALA A 139 13.17 15.71 -11.18
C ALA A 139 14.52 16.34 -11.55
N TYR A 140 15.43 16.46 -10.59
CA TYR A 140 16.78 16.95 -10.82
C TYR A 140 17.56 16.10 -11.82
N THR A 141 17.49 14.76 -11.71
CA THR A 141 18.23 13.84 -12.59
C THR A 141 17.79 13.89 -14.05
N ARG A 142 16.59 14.39 -14.36
CA ARG A 142 16.11 14.56 -15.75
C ARG A 142 16.71 15.79 -16.44
N ILE A 143 17.28 16.73 -15.70
CA ILE A 143 17.83 17.97 -16.26
C ILE A 143 19.15 17.67 -17.00
N PRO A 144 19.34 18.15 -18.23
CA PRO A 144 20.64 18.07 -18.91
C PRO A 144 21.75 18.70 -18.05
N LYS A 145 22.90 18.02 -17.93
CA LYS A 145 23.99 18.42 -17.01
C LYS A 145 24.52 19.84 -17.26
N ASP A 146 24.47 20.32 -18.49
CA ASP A 146 24.89 21.68 -18.89
C ASP A 146 23.86 22.77 -18.57
N LYS A 147 22.63 22.38 -18.20
CA LYS A 147 21.51 23.26 -17.85
C LYS A 147 21.19 23.27 -16.37
N THR A 148 21.84 22.42 -15.58
CA THR A 148 21.58 22.30 -14.15
C THR A 148 22.10 23.52 -13.38
N PRO A 149 21.23 24.23 -12.62
CA PRO A 149 21.69 25.29 -11.74
C PRO A 149 22.61 24.75 -10.64
N ALA A 150 23.78 25.38 -10.45
CA ALA A 150 24.76 24.94 -9.45
C ALA A 150 24.18 24.96 -8.02
N SER A 151 23.27 25.89 -7.74
CA SER A 151 22.54 26.01 -6.47
C SER A 151 21.64 24.81 -6.18
N TRP A 152 21.10 24.15 -7.22
CA TRP A 152 20.28 22.95 -7.07
C TRP A 152 21.15 21.73 -6.83
N THR A 153 22.30 21.63 -7.50
CA THR A 153 23.27 20.56 -7.29
C THR A 153 23.66 20.44 -5.82
N GLU A 154 24.07 21.54 -5.20
CA GLU A 154 24.47 21.55 -3.78
C GLU A 154 23.34 21.04 -2.86
N ARG A 155 22.12 21.54 -3.06
CA ARG A 155 20.95 21.15 -2.24
C ARG A 155 20.57 19.69 -2.43
N ILE A 156 20.61 19.19 -3.67
CA ILE A 156 20.27 17.80 -3.96
C ILE A 156 21.34 16.85 -3.41
N GLU A 157 22.62 17.21 -3.45
CA GLU A 157 23.67 16.40 -2.82
C GLU A 157 23.55 16.37 -1.30
N GLN A 158 23.21 17.49 -0.65
CA GLN A 158 22.88 17.53 0.78
C GLN A 158 21.67 16.62 1.10
N LEU A 159 20.64 16.65 0.26
CA LEU A 159 19.47 15.80 0.41
C LEU A 159 19.83 14.32 0.24
N ARG A 160 20.66 13.96 -0.74
CA ARG A 160 21.17 12.58 -0.93
C ARG A 160 21.96 12.10 0.28
N ALA A 161 22.85 12.92 0.82
CA ALA A 161 23.61 12.59 2.02
C ALA A 161 22.68 12.33 3.22
N TRP A 162 21.67 13.19 3.41
CA TRP A 162 20.68 13.01 4.47
C TRP A 162 19.87 11.71 4.32
N ILE A 163 19.47 11.36 3.08
CA ILE A 163 18.79 10.08 2.79
C ILE A 163 19.69 8.91 3.13
N GLY A 164 20.98 8.98 2.78
CA GLY A 164 21.96 7.93 3.06
C GLY A 164 22.20 7.71 4.55
N ASP A 165 22.35 8.80 5.31
CA ASP A 165 22.50 8.75 6.77
C ASP A 165 21.28 8.12 7.46
N ARG A 166 20.09 8.24 6.84
CA ARG A 166 18.82 7.68 7.34
C ARG A 166 18.48 6.30 6.77
N GLN A 167 19.25 5.79 5.83
CA GLN A 167 18.99 4.54 5.11
C GLN A 167 17.63 4.55 4.37
N TYR A 168 17.27 5.69 3.78
CA TYR A 168 15.98 5.87 3.09
C TYR A 168 16.05 5.65 1.58
N GLU A 169 17.18 5.22 1.02
CA GLU A 169 17.41 5.13 -0.42
C GLU A 169 16.30 4.34 -1.12
N LEU A 170 15.97 3.16 -0.62
CA LEU A 170 14.92 2.32 -1.22
C LEU A 170 13.52 2.90 -1.01
N LEU A 171 13.30 3.69 0.05
CA LEU A 171 12.01 4.33 0.32
C LEU A 171 11.70 5.42 -0.71
N THR A 172 12.73 6.07 -1.26
CA THR A 172 12.58 7.11 -2.29
C THR A 172 12.08 6.58 -3.63
N HIS A 173 12.08 5.24 -3.79
CA HIS A 173 11.62 4.56 -5.00
C HIS A 173 10.25 3.88 -4.82
N LEU A 174 9.65 3.95 -3.63
CA LEU A 174 8.31 3.43 -3.43
C LEU A 174 7.30 4.26 -4.22
N PRO A 175 6.25 3.63 -4.79
CA PRO A 175 5.20 4.35 -5.49
C PRO A 175 4.59 5.43 -4.61
N ALA A 176 4.46 6.65 -5.14
CA ALA A 176 3.73 7.72 -4.48
C ALA A 176 2.22 7.41 -4.40
N VAL A 177 1.47 8.16 -3.58
CA VAL A 177 0.00 8.05 -3.47
C VAL A 177 -0.69 8.10 -4.84
N MET A 178 -0.12 8.87 -5.77
CA MET A 178 -0.67 9.05 -7.12
C MET A 178 -0.18 8.00 -8.15
N GLU A 179 0.78 7.14 -7.79
CA GLU A 179 1.45 6.18 -8.68
C GLU A 179 0.94 4.75 -8.44
N GLY A 180 -0.32 4.61 -8.05
CA GLY A 180 -0.91 3.29 -7.76
C GLY A 180 -1.18 2.43 -9.00
N ALA A 181 -1.30 3.03 -10.17
CA ALA A 181 -1.71 2.33 -11.40
C ALA A 181 -0.79 1.16 -11.75
N ARG A 182 -1.37 0.07 -12.25
CA ARG A 182 -0.60 -1.10 -12.70
C ARG A 182 0.44 -0.71 -13.75
N ARG A 183 1.70 -1.13 -13.54
CA ARG A 183 2.79 -0.92 -14.51
C ARG A 183 2.48 -1.67 -15.80
N THR A 184 2.74 -1.01 -16.93
CA THR A 184 2.61 -1.61 -18.26
C THR A 184 3.76 -2.58 -18.57
N MET A 185 4.93 -2.36 -17.96
CA MET A 185 6.11 -3.21 -18.09
C MET A 185 6.54 -3.68 -16.71
N LEU A 186 6.78 -4.99 -16.60
CA LEU A 186 7.37 -5.61 -15.42
C LEU A 186 8.90 -5.65 -15.58
N PRO A 187 9.65 -5.60 -14.47
CA PRO A 187 11.10 -5.69 -14.53
C PRO A 187 11.54 -7.08 -15.03
N VAL A 188 12.68 -7.13 -15.71
CA VAL A 188 13.33 -8.35 -16.18
C VAL A 188 14.62 -8.54 -15.39
N ILE A 189 14.86 -9.72 -14.83
CA ILE A 189 15.98 -9.95 -13.88
C ILE A 189 17.33 -9.54 -14.50
N SER A 190 17.55 -9.83 -15.78
CA SER A 190 18.80 -9.50 -16.49
C SER A 190 19.09 -8.00 -16.60
N GLU A 191 18.08 -7.15 -16.40
CA GLU A 191 18.19 -5.69 -16.46
C GLU A 191 18.37 -5.05 -15.08
N MET A 192 18.23 -5.83 -14.00
CA MET A 192 18.18 -5.32 -12.61
C MET A 192 19.56 -5.24 -11.92
N GLN A 193 20.66 -5.31 -12.67
CA GLN A 193 22.03 -5.21 -12.15
C GLN A 193 22.22 -6.07 -10.86
N ASP A 194 22.72 -5.48 -9.78
CA ASP A 194 23.00 -6.16 -8.51
C ASP A 194 21.74 -6.71 -7.82
N ILE A 195 20.57 -6.08 -8.03
CA ILE A 195 19.29 -6.56 -7.48
C ILE A 195 18.88 -7.88 -8.16
N GLY A 196 19.30 -8.07 -9.42
CA GLY A 196 19.04 -9.30 -10.18
C GLY A 196 19.61 -10.56 -9.51
N GLU A 197 20.77 -10.46 -8.85
CA GLU A 197 21.39 -11.60 -8.16
C GLU A 197 20.53 -12.09 -6.99
N LEU A 198 19.87 -11.17 -6.26
CA LEU A 198 19.00 -11.55 -5.15
C LEU A 198 17.78 -12.37 -5.65
N TYR A 199 17.22 -12.02 -6.80
CA TYR A 199 16.17 -12.83 -7.43
C TYR A 199 16.73 -14.19 -7.92
N ALA A 200 17.94 -14.22 -8.46
CA ALA A 200 18.60 -15.48 -8.86
C ALA A 200 18.84 -16.42 -7.66
N VAL A 201 19.16 -15.87 -6.48
CA VAL A 201 19.21 -16.63 -5.21
C VAL A 201 17.84 -17.23 -4.88
N LEU A 202 16.76 -16.44 -4.88
CA LEU A 202 15.40 -16.94 -4.66
C LEU A 202 14.98 -18.01 -5.67
N MET A 203 15.44 -17.91 -6.92
CA MET A 203 15.17 -18.91 -7.96
C MET A 203 15.86 -20.26 -7.70
N ARG A 204 17.10 -20.22 -7.20
CA ARG A 204 17.87 -21.43 -6.85
C ARG A 204 17.41 -22.04 -5.54
N GLU A 205 17.14 -21.21 -4.54
CA GLU A 205 16.77 -21.61 -3.18
C GLU A 205 15.51 -20.86 -2.71
N PRO A 206 14.31 -21.34 -3.10
CA PRO A 206 13.05 -20.76 -2.67
C PRO A 206 12.85 -20.92 -1.16
N SER A 207 12.92 -19.81 -0.43
CA SER A 207 12.69 -19.78 1.02
C SER A 207 11.97 -18.47 1.41
N LEU A 208 11.32 -18.48 2.59
CA LEU A 208 10.67 -17.29 3.13
C LEU A 208 11.66 -16.13 3.33
N ASP A 209 12.84 -16.42 3.89
CA ASP A 209 13.88 -15.41 4.13
C ASP A 209 14.39 -14.78 2.82
N ASN A 210 14.72 -15.62 1.82
CA ASN A 210 15.17 -15.12 0.51
C ASN A 210 14.10 -14.27 -0.18
N MET A 211 12.81 -14.60 0.00
CA MET A 211 11.72 -13.80 -0.54
C MET A 211 11.57 -12.47 0.22
N LEU A 212 11.62 -12.48 1.55
CA LEU A 212 11.46 -11.28 2.37
C LEU A 212 12.59 -10.27 2.16
N ARG A 213 13.82 -10.72 1.87
CA ARG A 213 14.92 -9.86 1.44
C ARG A 213 14.61 -9.05 0.18
N MET A 214 13.70 -9.55 -0.67
CA MET A 214 13.26 -8.85 -1.89
C MET A 214 12.16 -7.83 -1.67
N THR A 215 11.59 -7.73 -0.46
CA THR A 215 10.45 -6.83 -0.17
C THR A 215 10.69 -5.40 -0.68
N PRO A 216 11.83 -4.74 -0.40
CA PRO A 216 12.05 -3.37 -0.86
C PRO A 216 12.08 -3.25 -2.38
N ALA A 217 12.77 -4.19 -3.06
CA ALA A 217 12.88 -4.19 -4.51
C ALA A 217 11.53 -4.49 -5.19
N ILE A 218 10.74 -5.41 -4.64
CA ILE A 218 9.40 -5.72 -5.15
C ILE A 218 8.47 -4.52 -5.00
N HIS A 219 8.50 -3.83 -3.85
CA HIS A 219 7.67 -2.65 -3.67
C HIS A 219 8.11 -1.47 -4.57
N ALA A 220 9.42 -1.25 -4.73
CA ALA A 220 9.95 -0.17 -5.54
C ALA A 220 9.82 -0.42 -7.05
N PHE A 221 10.11 -1.64 -7.51
CA PHE A 221 10.28 -1.97 -8.93
C PHE A 221 9.24 -2.94 -9.48
N GLY A 222 8.47 -3.61 -8.62
CA GLY A 222 7.58 -4.70 -8.98
C GLY A 222 8.30 -6.06 -9.02
N PRO A 223 7.55 -7.17 -8.99
CA PRO A 223 8.13 -8.51 -9.12
C PRO A 223 8.40 -8.88 -10.59
N PRO A 224 9.57 -9.43 -10.92
CA PRO A 224 9.80 -10.08 -12.21
C PRO A 224 8.90 -11.31 -12.39
N ARG A 225 8.51 -11.66 -13.62
CA ARG A 225 7.68 -12.86 -13.85
C ARG A 225 8.47 -14.15 -13.63
N GLU A 226 9.78 -14.09 -13.80
CA GLU A 226 10.72 -15.21 -13.75
C GLU A 226 10.74 -15.91 -12.39
N ILE A 227 10.41 -15.20 -11.31
CA ILE A 227 10.39 -15.78 -9.95
C ILE A 227 9.09 -16.49 -9.59
N THR A 228 8.07 -16.47 -10.47
CA THR A 228 6.71 -16.98 -10.16
C THR A 228 6.75 -18.41 -9.60
N GLN A 229 7.51 -19.32 -10.23
CA GLN A 229 7.61 -20.71 -9.76
C GLN A 229 8.22 -20.81 -8.35
N SER A 230 9.18 -19.96 -8.00
CA SER A 230 9.75 -19.92 -6.66
C SER A 230 8.75 -19.42 -5.63
N LEU A 231 7.92 -18.42 -5.98
CA LEU A 231 6.87 -17.92 -5.10
C LEU A 231 5.83 -19.00 -4.76
N HIS A 232 5.47 -19.83 -5.74
CA HIS A 232 4.61 -21.02 -5.52
C HIS A 232 5.24 -22.03 -4.55
N LYS A 233 6.56 -22.20 -4.59
CA LYS A 233 7.27 -23.05 -3.61
C LYS A 233 7.31 -22.41 -2.23
N VAL A 234 7.52 -21.09 -2.15
CA VAL A 234 7.54 -20.37 -0.86
C VAL A 234 6.18 -20.43 -0.17
N ILE A 235 5.06 -20.22 -0.88
CA ILE A 235 3.74 -20.35 -0.25
C ILE A 235 3.45 -21.78 0.21
N ALA A 236 3.94 -22.80 -0.51
CA ALA A 236 3.82 -24.19 -0.07
C ALA A 236 4.62 -24.44 1.22
N ILE A 237 5.80 -23.84 1.37
CA ILE A 237 6.59 -23.89 2.61
C ILE A 237 5.82 -23.22 3.76
N ILE A 238 5.27 -22.02 3.54
CA ILE A 238 4.48 -21.29 4.55
C ILE A 238 3.28 -22.11 5.04
N ARG A 239 2.59 -22.82 4.13
CA ARG A 239 1.43 -23.66 4.48
C ARG A 239 1.81 -24.94 5.22
N ALA A 240 2.98 -25.51 4.90
CA ALA A 240 3.50 -26.68 5.61
C ALA A 240 4.02 -26.32 7.02
N ASP A 241 4.27 -25.03 7.29
CA ASP A 241 4.77 -24.54 8.56
C ASP A 241 3.62 -24.33 9.57
N SER A 242 3.57 -25.23 10.55
CA SER A 242 2.62 -25.18 11.67
C SER A 242 3.11 -24.39 12.88
N SER A 243 4.25 -23.69 12.78
CA SER A 243 4.81 -22.93 13.89
C SER A 243 4.00 -21.66 14.22
N THR A 244 4.12 -21.22 15.46
CA THR A 244 3.61 -19.93 15.92
C THR A 244 4.41 -18.81 15.26
N ASP A 245 3.73 -17.80 14.72
CA ASP A 245 4.38 -16.66 14.05
C ASP A 245 4.72 -15.55 15.06
N GLU A 246 5.57 -15.88 16.03
CA GLU A 246 5.92 -14.94 17.10
C GLU A 246 6.67 -13.71 16.57
N GLU A 247 7.50 -13.89 15.54
CA GLU A 247 8.28 -12.84 14.91
C GLU A 247 7.56 -12.14 13.74
N GLY A 248 6.36 -12.60 13.36
CA GLY A 248 5.58 -12.01 12.27
C GLY A 248 6.13 -12.29 10.86
N LEU A 249 7.09 -13.19 10.71
CA LEU A 249 7.72 -13.53 9.43
C LEU A 249 6.71 -14.18 8.47
N LEU A 250 5.84 -15.07 8.96
CA LEU A 250 4.86 -15.76 8.13
C LEU A 250 3.77 -14.78 7.68
N ALA A 251 3.31 -13.90 8.56
CA ALA A 251 2.39 -12.82 8.23
C ALA A 251 2.98 -11.87 7.18
N ASN A 252 4.24 -11.44 7.35
CA ASN A 252 4.93 -10.60 6.36
C ASN A 252 5.09 -11.32 5.02
N GLY A 253 5.39 -12.62 5.03
CA GLY A 253 5.48 -13.43 3.82
C GLY A 253 4.16 -13.52 3.07
N ILE A 254 3.06 -13.80 3.79
CA ILE A 254 1.71 -13.83 3.24
C ILE A 254 1.30 -12.48 2.67
N LYS A 255 1.59 -11.39 3.39
CA LYS A 255 1.35 -10.02 2.94
C LYS A 255 2.08 -9.71 1.64
N LEU A 256 3.36 -10.02 1.55
CA LEU A 256 4.13 -9.82 0.33
C LEU A 256 3.60 -10.69 -0.83
N LEU A 257 3.27 -11.96 -0.58
CA LEU A 257 2.76 -12.86 -1.61
C LEU A 257 1.39 -12.46 -2.14
N SER A 258 0.48 -11.98 -1.27
CA SER A 258 -0.83 -11.45 -1.71
C SER A 258 -0.66 -10.27 -2.67
N HIS A 259 0.29 -9.39 -2.38
CA HIS A 259 0.63 -8.25 -3.21
C HIS A 259 1.20 -8.66 -4.55
N ILE A 260 2.17 -9.58 -4.54
CA ILE A 260 2.77 -10.09 -5.76
C ILE A 260 1.71 -10.79 -6.63
N ALA A 261 0.79 -11.55 -6.04
CA ALA A 261 -0.30 -12.17 -6.76
C ALA A 261 -1.18 -11.13 -7.46
N ALA A 262 -1.53 -10.03 -6.76
CA ALA A 262 -2.27 -8.91 -7.34
C ALA A 262 -1.49 -8.21 -8.46
N LEU A 263 -0.19 -7.97 -8.28
CA LEU A 263 0.69 -7.30 -9.25
C LEU A 263 0.89 -8.13 -10.53
N LEU A 264 1.11 -9.44 -10.39
CA LEU A 264 1.34 -10.36 -11.51
C LEU A 264 0.06 -10.87 -12.16
N GLN A 265 -1.09 -10.68 -11.50
CA GLN A 265 -2.37 -11.31 -11.83
C GLN A 265 -2.26 -12.84 -11.83
N ASP A 266 -1.55 -13.38 -10.84
CA ASP A 266 -1.40 -14.82 -10.64
C ASP A 266 -2.51 -15.33 -9.71
N THR A 267 -3.60 -15.80 -10.33
CA THR A 267 -4.76 -16.34 -9.61
C THR A 267 -4.44 -17.61 -8.85
N ARG A 268 -3.46 -18.42 -9.30
CA ARG A 268 -3.05 -19.62 -8.56
C ARG A 268 -2.35 -19.24 -7.26
N LEU A 269 -1.47 -18.24 -7.31
CA LEU A 269 -0.78 -17.75 -6.12
C LEU A 269 -1.78 -17.10 -5.16
N ALA A 270 -2.72 -16.30 -5.68
CA ALA A 270 -3.80 -15.69 -4.90
C ALA A 270 -4.64 -16.73 -4.14
N ASN A 271 -5.04 -17.83 -4.79
CA ASN A 271 -5.77 -18.91 -4.12
C ASN A 271 -4.92 -19.57 -3.02
N ALA A 272 -3.65 -19.87 -3.30
CA ALA A 272 -2.76 -20.48 -2.31
C ALA A 272 -2.53 -19.58 -1.08
N VAL A 273 -2.43 -18.27 -1.30
CA VAL A 273 -2.31 -17.28 -0.22
C VAL A 273 -3.60 -17.18 0.60
N ALA A 274 -4.77 -17.13 -0.06
CA ALA A 274 -6.06 -17.12 0.63
C ALA A 274 -6.26 -18.37 1.51
N GLU A 275 -5.91 -19.56 1.00
CA GLU A 275 -5.92 -20.80 1.77
C GLU A 275 -4.98 -20.72 2.97
N ALA A 276 -3.75 -20.24 2.79
CA ALA A 276 -2.79 -20.07 3.89
C ALA A 276 -3.32 -19.12 4.98
N CYS A 277 -3.95 -17.99 4.61
CA CYS A 277 -4.56 -17.07 5.57
C CYS A 277 -5.63 -17.78 6.41
N LEU A 278 -6.53 -18.53 5.76
CA LEU A 278 -7.62 -19.24 6.43
C LEU A 278 -7.11 -20.36 7.34
N GLU A 279 -6.11 -21.14 6.88
CA GLU A 279 -5.45 -22.19 7.66
C GLU A 279 -4.80 -21.62 8.93
N ARG A 280 -4.05 -20.52 8.79
CA ARG A 280 -3.39 -19.87 9.94
C ARG A 280 -4.38 -19.25 10.90
N LEU A 281 -5.46 -18.66 10.40
CA LEU A 281 -6.51 -18.11 11.25
C LEU A 281 -7.20 -19.20 12.07
N ALA A 282 -7.43 -20.38 11.49
CA ALA A 282 -7.95 -21.55 12.20
C ALA A 282 -7.03 -22.00 13.36
N MET A 283 -5.72 -21.82 13.22
CA MET A 283 -4.75 -22.14 14.29
C MET A 283 -4.70 -21.09 15.39
N ASN A 284 -5.02 -19.82 15.08
CA ASN A 284 -4.88 -18.71 16.01
C ASN A 284 -5.92 -17.61 15.75
N GLU A 285 -7.13 -17.83 16.29
CA GLU A 285 -8.25 -16.90 16.21
C GLU A 285 -8.01 -15.65 17.08
N ARG A 286 -7.37 -14.62 16.51
CA ARG A 286 -7.21 -13.29 17.11
C ARG A 286 -7.85 -12.21 16.24
N PRO A 287 -8.37 -11.11 16.82
CA PRO A 287 -8.94 -9.99 16.06
C PRO A 287 -8.00 -9.47 14.97
N GLU A 288 -6.72 -9.30 15.28
CA GLU A 288 -5.75 -8.76 14.34
C GLU A 288 -5.56 -9.69 13.12
N THR A 289 -5.53 -11.01 13.35
CA THR A 289 -5.42 -12.02 12.29
C THR A 289 -6.67 -12.05 11.41
N VAL A 290 -7.86 -11.82 11.98
CA VAL A 290 -9.13 -11.75 11.23
C VAL A 290 -9.11 -10.56 10.28
N ILE A 291 -8.77 -9.37 10.80
CA ILE A 291 -8.71 -8.14 10.01
C ILE A 291 -7.69 -8.29 8.88
N GLU A 292 -6.50 -8.78 9.21
CA GLU A 292 -5.43 -9.04 8.25
C GLU A 292 -5.87 -10.04 7.18
N THR A 293 -6.58 -11.12 7.55
CA THR A 293 -7.12 -12.08 6.59
C THR A 293 -8.09 -11.42 5.61
N ILE A 294 -9.00 -10.56 6.08
CA ILE A 294 -9.94 -9.82 5.21
C ILE A 294 -9.17 -8.96 4.19
N TYR A 295 -8.13 -8.26 4.63
CA TYR A 295 -7.28 -7.47 3.72
C TYR A 295 -6.59 -8.32 2.67
N ARG A 296 -6.00 -9.44 3.07
CA ARG A 296 -5.30 -10.34 2.14
C ARG A 296 -6.28 -10.98 1.16
N LEU A 297 -7.51 -11.31 1.57
CA LEU A 297 -8.55 -11.82 0.67
C LEU A 297 -9.00 -10.77 -0.36
N LEU A 298 -9.14 -9.51 0.04
CA LEU A 298 -9.40 -8.40 -0.88
C LEU A 298 -8.26 -8.22 -1.87
N GLU A 299 -7.02 -8.16 -1.38
CA GLU A 299 -5.81 -8.03 -2.20
C GLU A 299 -5.66 -9.21 -3.19
N CYS A 300 -5.90 -10.44 -2.74
CA CYS A 300 -5.88 -11.62 -3.60
C CYS A 300 -6.97 -11.59 -4.69
N SER A 301 -8.14 -11.01 -4.41
CA SER A 301 -9.20 -10.89 -5.42
C SER A 301 -8.79 -10.03 -6.62
N ALA A 302 -7.83 -9.11 -6.44
CA ALA A 302 -7.29 -8.25 -7.50
C ALA A 302 -6.37 -9.00 -8.48
N ALA A 303 -6.02 -10.26 -8.21
CA ALA A 303 -5.35 -11.12 -9.18
C ALA A 303 -6.30 -11.55 -10.32
N GLU A 304 -7.62 -11.56 -10.08
CA GLU A 304 -8.62 -11.84 -11.10
C GLU A 304 -8.82 -10.61 -12.02
N THR A 305 -8.68 -10.83 -13.32
CA THR A 305 -8.89 -9.77 -14.33
C THR A 305 -10.37 -9.52 -14.58
N ASP A 306 -11.18 -10.58 -14.56
CA ASP A 306 -12.62 -10.53 -14.73
C ASP A 306 -13.31 -10.10 -13.42
N GLU A 307 -14.26 -9.18 -13.52
CA GLU A 307 -14.95 -8.63 -12.35
C GLU A 307 -15.90 -9.62 -11.69
N ALA A 308 -16.56 -10.49 -12.45
CA ALA A 308 -17.42 -11.50 -11.86
C ALA A 308 -16.59 -12.57 -11.15
N ALA A 309 -15.45 -12.96 -11.73
CA ALA A 309 -14.50 -13.88 -11.11
C ALA A 309 -13.91 -13.32 -9.80
N ALA A 310 -13.49 -12.05 -9.78
CA ALA A 310 -13.00 -11.37 -8.58
C ALA A 310 -14.04 -11.37 -7.44
N ARG A 311 -15.31 -11.04 -7.77
CA ARG A 311 -16.42 -11.04 -6.81
C ARG A 311 -16.75 -12.44 -6.30
N LEU A 312 -16.71 -13.44 -7.17
CA LEU A 312 -16.92 -14.84 -6.78
C LEU A 312 -15.79 -15.33 -5.88
N PHE A 313 -14.54 -15.01 -6.22
CA PHE A 313 -13.37 -15.32 -5.39
C PHE A 313 -13.53 -14.73 -3.99
N LEU A 314 -13.82 -13.44 -3.88
CA LEU A 314 -13.92 -12.75 -2.61
C LEU A 314 -15.09 -13.27 -1.77
N SER A 315 -16.28 -13.41 -2.36
CA SER A 315 -17.46 -13.91 -1.64
C SER A 315 -17.25 -15.32 -1.10
N ARG A 316 -16.72 -16.24 -1.91
CA ARG A 316 -16.41 -17.62 -1.49
C ARG A 316 -15.44 -17.65 -0.32
N ASN A 317 -14.36 -16.88 -0.39
CA ASN A 317 -13.34 -16.88 0.66
C ASN A 317 -13.82 -16.19 1.94
N LEU A 318 -14.65 -15.13 1.85
CA LEU A 318 -15.29 -14.52 3.02
C LEU A 318 -16.36 -15.44 3.65
N GLU A 319 -17.10 -16.22 2.84
CA GLU A 319 -17.96 -17.28 3.36
C GLU A 319 -17.14 -18.32 4.15
N GLN A 320 -16.01 -18.78 3.58
CA GLN A 320 -15.12 -19.73 4.24
C GLN A 320 -14.53 -19.17 5.54
N LEU A 321 -14.10 -17.89 5.54
CA LEU A 321 -13.67 -17.18 6.74
C LEU A 321 -14.71 -17.26 7.87
N CYS A 322 -15.98 -16.98 7.56
CA CYS A 322 -17.06 -17.04 8.54
C CYS A 322 -17.31 -18.48 9.07
N TYR A 323 -17.01 -19.52 8.28
CA TYR A 323 -17.11 -20.91 8.73
C TYR A 323 -15.90 -21.36 9.57
N THR A 324 -14.74 -20.76 9.34
CA THR A 324 -13.50 -21.10 10.05
C THR A 324 -13.53 -20.63 11.51
N ILE A 325 -14.15 -19.47 11.79
CA ILE A 325 -14.14 -18.86 13.12
C ILE A 325 -15.18 -19.49 14.05
N ALA A 326 -14.74 -19.95 15.22
CA ALA A 326 -15.62 -20.43 16.28
C ALA A 326 -16.09 -19.32 17.24
N LYS A 327 -15.25 -18.30 17.48
CA LYS A 327 -15.56 -17.23 18.45
C LYS A 327 -16.63 -16.26 17.96
N ALA A 328 -17.72 -16.13 18.71
CA ALA A 328 -18.84 -15.26 18.36
C ALA A 328 -18.49 -13.76 18.30
N GLU A 329 -17.59 -13.29 19.16
CA GLU A 329 -17.09 -11.91 19.15
C GLU A 329 -16.37 -11.57 17.84
N LEU A 330 -15.56 -12.49 17.33
CA LEU A 330 -14.87 -12.34 16.05
C LEU A 330 -15.84 -12.40 14.88
N LEU A 331 -16.89 -13.22 14.95
CA LEU A 331 -17.95 -13.24 13.93
C LEU A 331 -18.75 -11.93 13.90
N ALA A 332 -19.00 -11.31 15.07
CA ALA A 332 -19.63 -9.99 15.14
C ALA A 332 -18.75 -8.92 14.50
N GLU A 333 -17.44 -8.98 14.75
CA GLU A 333 -16.46 -8.11 14.10
C GLU A 333 -16.43 -8.33 12.58
N ILE A 334 -16.35 -9.57 12.10
CA ILE A 334 -16.40 -9.90 10.67
C ILE A 334 -17.67 -9.35 10.03
N ALA A 335 -18.82 -9.48 10.69
CA ALA A 335 -20.07 -8.91 10.19
C ALA A 335 -19.97 -7.38 10.02
N ALA A 336 -19.36 -6.68 10.97
CA ALA A 336 -19.13 -5.24 10.88
C ALA A 336 -18.15 -4.86 9.75
N TRP A 337 -17.13 -5.67 9.48
CA TRP A 337 -16.23 -5.46 8.34
C TRP A 337 -16.90 -5.72 7.00
N ILE A 338 -17.74 -6.75 6.89
CA ILE A 338 -18.50 -7.05 5.67
C ILE A 338 -19.53 -5.96 5.38
N GLU A 339 -20.23 -5.43 6.39
CA GLU A 339 -21.15 -4.30 6.18
C GLU A 339 -20.42 -3.05 5.70
N GLU A 340 -19.26 -2.73 6.27
CA GLU A 340 -18.45 -1.60 5.80
C GLU A 340 -17.99 -1.81 4.35
N LEU A 341 -17.50 -3.00 4.02
CA LEU A 341 -17.08 -3.34 2.66
C LEU A 341 -18.23 -3.22 1.65
N LYS A 342 -19.45 -3.57 2.06
CA LYS A 342 -20.66 -3.41 1.24
C LYS A 342 -21.04 -1.95 0.99
N LEU A 343 -20.73 -1.04 1.92
CA LEU A 343 -20.90 0.40 1.73
C LEU A 343 -19.86 0.95 0.75
N ILE A 344 -18.61 0.50 0.89
CA ILE A 344 -17.46 0.95 0.07
C ILE A 344 -17.48 0.34 -1.34
N SER A 345 -18.03 -0.84 -1.50
CA SER A 345 -18.14 -1.52 -2.80
C SER A 345 -19.57 -2.00 -2.99
N PRO A 346 -20.51 -1.10 -3.37
CA PRO A 346 -21.92 -1.44 -3.51
C PRO A 346 -22.19 -2.61 -4.46
N GLU A 347 -21.32 -2.86 -5.43
CA GLU A 347 -21.33 -4.00 -6.34
C GLU A 347 -21.16 -5.37 -5.65
N LEU A 348 -20.65 -5.38 -4.41
CA LEU A 348 -20.49 -6.57 -3.56
C LEU A 348 -21.74 -6.88 -2.72
N ASN A 349 -22.74 -5.99 -2.68
CA ASN A 349 -23.90 -6.12 -1.81
C ASN A 349 -24.59 -7.49 -1.89
N CYS A 350 -24.87 -7.95 -3.11
CA CYS A 350 -25.50 -9.25 -3.32
C CYS A 350 -24.52 -10.41 -3.07
N ALA A 351 -23.27 -10.26 -3.49
CA ALA A 351 -22.26 -11.31 -3.40
C ALA A 351 -21.91 -11.67 -1.95
N LEU A 352 -21.90 -10.69 -1.04
CA LEU A 352 -21.50 -10.87 0.35
C LEU A 352 -22.65 -11.20 1.31
N GLY A 353 -23.89 -11.27 0.81
CA GLY A 353 -25.07 -11.51 1.65
C GLY A 353 -25.01 -12.82 2.44
N ARG A 354 -24.46 -13.89 1.85
CA ARG A 354 -24.30 -15.19 2.50
C ARG A 354 -23.26 -15.15 3.62
N ALA A 355 -22.06 -14.63 3.35
CA ALA A 355 -21.00 -14.48 4.36
C ALA A 355 -21.49 -13.64 5.57
N LEU A 356 -22.19 -12.53 5.30
CA LEU A 356 -22.78 -11.68 6.33
C LEU A 356 -23.84 -12.41 7.17
N ALA A 357 -24.71 -13.20 6.53
CA ALA A 357 -25.72 -13.97 7.22
C ALA A 357 -25.10 -15.03 8.15
N ILE A 358 -24.07 -15.74 7.68
CA ILE A 358 -23.32 -16.73 8.49
C ILE A 358 -22.71 -16.05 9.71
N ALA A 359 -22.01 -14.93 9.51
CA ALA A 359 -21.38 -14.17 10.58
C ALA A 359 -22.38 -13.70 11.65
N LYS A 360 -23.49 -13.08 11.23
CA LYS A 360 -24.55 -12.61 12.15
C LYS A 360 -25.21 -13.76 12.92
N LEU A 361 -25.49 -14.88 12.25
CA LEU A 361 -26.09 -16.04 12.90
C LEU A 361 -25.15 -16.65 13.95
N GLY A 362 -23.87 -16.82 13.62
CA GLY A 362 -22.88 -17.35 14.56
C GLY A 362 -22.65 -16.42 15.76
N ALA A 363 -22.61 -15.10 15.54
CA ALA A 363 -22.53 -14.12 16.62
C ALA A 363 -23.73 -14.18 17.59
N SER A 364 -24.95 -14.35 17.08
CA SER A 364 -26.18 -14.39 17.89
C SER A 364 -26.33 -15.65 18.75
N ARG A 365 -25.83 -16.81 18.30
CA ARG A 365 -25.99 -18.09 19.00
C ARG A 365 -25.25 -18.14 20.34
N SER A 366 -24.17 -17.37 20.50
CA SER A 366 -23.42 -17.29 21.76
C SER A 366 -24.00 -16.28 22.75
N ALA A 367 -24.91 -15.40 22.35
CA ALA A 367 -25.60 -14.48 23.26
C ALA A 367 -26.82 -15.12 23.94
N ALA A 368 -27.29 -16.26 23.41
CA ALA A 368 -28.44 -17.01 23.91
C ALA A 368 -28.07 -18.27 24.70
N ALA A 369 -26.78 -18.64 24.69
CA ALA A 369 -26.18 -19.70 25.51
C ALA A 369 -25.42 -19.05 26.68
#